data_AF-A0A7C7S369-F1
#
_entry.id   AF-A0A7C7S369-F1
#
_cell.length_a   1.000
_cell.length_b   1.000
_cell.length_c   1.000
_cell.angle_alpha   90.00
_cell.angle_beta   90.00
_cell.angle_gamma   90.00
#
_symmetry.space_group_name_H-M   'P 1'
#
loop_
_entity.id
_entity.type
_entity.pdbx_description
1 polymer ?
#
loop_
_entity_poly.entity_id
_entity_poly.type
_entity_poly.pdbx_seq_one_letter_code
_entity_poly.pdbx_strand_id
1 'polypeptide(L)' 'ALAPQLAARIDRGEHLSAGSPEEVELRAATVAAVDRLVELLGKWGRPLRAFEVDWLLWHLSQGELPFPHHRTLTVFY' A
#
# COMPACT_ATOMS: atom_id res chain seq x y z
N ALA A 1 6.87 0.12 8.78
CA ALA A 1 7.14 -1.21 8.22
C ALA A 1 6.06 -2.17 8.73
N LEU A 2 5.63 -3.12 7.91
CA LEU A 2 4.63 -4.12 8.34
C LEU A 2 5.21 -5.07 9.39
N ALA A 3 4.35 -5.65 10.21
CA ALA A 3 4.69 -6.75 11.10
C ALA A 3 5.26 -7.92 10.27
N PRO A 4 6.36 -8.57 10.70
CA PRO A 4 7.00 -9.63 9.92
C PRO A 4 6.06 -10.79 9.55
N GLN A 5 5.11 -11.11 10.43
CA GLN A 5 4.12 -12.16 10.18
C GLN A 5 3.16 -11.78 9.05
N LEU A 6 2.74 -10.51 8.97
CA LEU A 6 1.87 -10.02 7.91
C LEU A 6 2.57 -10.05 6.55
N ALA A 7 3.82 -9.58 6.48
CA ALA A 7 4.62 -9.66 5.26
C ALA A 7 4.73 -11.12 4.75
N ALA A 8 5.04 -12.06 5.65
CA ALA A 8 5.17 -13.47 5.28
C ALA A 8 3.84 -14.08 4.78
N ARG A 9 2.68 -13.63 5.27
CA ARG A 9 1.37 -14.07 4.79
C ARG A 9 1.06 -13.53 3.39
N ILE A 10 1.42 -12.27 3.12
CA ILE A 10 1.30 -11.66 1.79
C ILE A 10 2.18 -12.41 0.79
N ASP A 11 3.43 -12.73 1.16
CA ASP A 11 4.36 -13.48 0.31
C ASP A 11 3.83 -14.89 -0.04
N ARG A 12 3.05 -15.50 0.86
CA ARG A 12 2.37 -16.79 0.62
C ARG A 12 1.05 -16.66 -0.15
N GLY A 13 0.61 -15.43 -0.46
CA GLY A 13 -0.64 -15.18 -1.16
C GLY A 13 -1.88 -15.56 -0.34
N GLU A 14 -1.79 -15.52 0.99
CA GLU A 14 -2.92 -15.78 1.87
C GLU A 14 -3.97 -14.66 1.81
N HIS A 15 -5.23 -15.03 2.00
CA HIS A 15 -6.30 -14.05 2.11
C HIS A 15 -6.26 -13.33 3.46
N LEU A 16 -6.43 -12.02 3.43
CA LEU A 16 -6.72 -11.17 4.58
C LEU A 16 -8.22 -10.91 4.63
N SER A 17 -8.80 -11.01 5.82
CA SER A 17 -10.21 -10.67 6.02
C SER A 17 -10.38 -9.15 5.96
N ALA A 18 -11.43 -8.68 5.27
CA ALA A 18 -11.76 -7.25 5.24
C ALA A 18 -12.01 -6.73 6.66
N GLY A 19 -11.42 -5.58 7.02
CA GLY A 19 -11.53 -4.99 8.35
C GLY A 19 -10.74 -5.71 9.45
N SER A 20 -9.92 -6.72 9.10
CA SER A 20 -9.01 -7.34 10.07
C SER A 20 -7.91 -6.36 10.50
N PRO A 21 -7.32 -6.55 11.71
CA PRO A 21 -6.17 -5.76 12.13
C PRO A 21 -5.04 -5.74 11.09
N GLU A 22 -4.79 -6.85 10.42
CA GLU A 22 -3.78 -6.97 9.37
C GLU A 22 -4.10 -6.14 8.13
N GLU A 23 -5.36 -6.13 7.69
CA GLU A 23 -5.80 -5.31 6.57
C GLU A 23 -5.75 -3.81 6.92
N VAL A 24 -6.15 -3.44 8.14
CA VAL A 24 -6.06 -2.07 8.64
C VAL A 24 -4.61 -1.63 8.77
N GLU A 25 -3.72 -2.48 9.28
CA GLU A 25 -2.28 -2.21 9.38
C GLU A 25 -1.69 -1.94 7.99
N LEU A 26 -2.04 -2.77 7.01
CA LEU A 26 -1.58 -2.60 5.63
C LEU A 26 -2.03 -1.25 5.05
N ARG A 27 -3.31 -0.88 5.24
CA ARG A 27 -3.83 0.40 4.75
C ARG A 27 -3.20 1.60 5.46
N ALA A 28 -2.99 1.51 6.77
CA ALA A 28 -2.30 2.54 7.53
C ALA A 28 -0.84 2.69 7.07
N ALA A 29 -0.16 1.58 6.78
CA ALA A 29 1.19 1.60 6.24
C ALA A 29 1.26 2.26 4.85
N THR A 30 0.28 2.03 3.98
CA THR A 30 0.18 2.72 2.68
C THR A 30 0.03 4.23 2.85
N VAL A 31 -0.85 4.70 3.74
CA VAL A 31 -1.01 6.14 4.02
C VAL A 31 0.30 6.76 4.51
N ALA A 32 0.96 6.12 5.49
CA ALA A 32 2.23 6.59 6.01
C ALA A 32 3.35 6.63 4.94
N ALA A 33 3.38 5.64 4.04
CA ALA A 33 4.31 5.62 2.92
C ALA A 33 4.04 6.74 1.92
N VAL A 34 2.77 7.01 1.59
CA VAL A 34 2.34 8.10 0.72
C VAL A 34 2.76 9.45 1.31
N ASP A 35 2.50 9.70 2.60
CA ASP A 35 2.90 10.96 3.26
C ASP A 35 4.41 11.18 3.18
N ARG A 36 5.19 10.12 3.40
CA ARG A 36 6.64 10.19 3.29
C ARG A 36 7.11 10.49 1.87
N LEU A 37 6.46 9.91 0.86
CA LEU A 37 6.76 10.18 -0.54
C LEU A 37 6.41 11.62 -0.92
N VAL A 38 5.28 12.15 -0.46
CA VAL A 38 4.90 13.57 -0.66
C VAL A 38 5.98 14.51 -0.13
N GLU A 39 6.46 14.29 1.10
CA GLU A 39 7.55 15.09 1.66
C GLU A 39 8.83 15.03 0.82
N LEU A 40 9.22 13.83 0.40
CA LEU A 40 10.44 13.61 -0.40
C LEU A 40 10.35 14.28 -1.77
N LEU A 41 9.21 14.13 -2.45
CA LEU A 41 8.94 14.76 -3.73
C LEU A 41 8.93 16.28 -3.61
N GLY A 42 8.35 16.82 -2.53
CA GLY A 42 8.43 18.25 -2.20
C GLY A 42 9.86 18.75 -2.05
N LYS A 43 10.71 18.01 -1.33
CA LYS A 43 12.15 18.31 -1.18
C LYS A 43 12.92 18.27 -2.51
N TRP A 44 12.42 17.54 -3.51
CA TRP A 44 12.98 17.49 -4.86
C TRP A 44 12.36 18.48 -5.84
N GLY A 45 11.55 19.44 -5.35
CA GLY A 45 10.91 20.45 -6.20
C GLY A 45 9.77 19.91 -7.07
N ARG A 46 9.20 18.75 -6.72
CA ARG A 46 8.08 18.10 -7.42
C ARG A 46 6.88 17.93 -6.49
N PRO A 47 6.27 19.02 -5.97
CA PRO A 47 5.17 18.91 -5.02
C PRO A 47 3.97 18.19 -5.66
N LEU A 48 3.48 17.15 -4.99
CA LEU A 48 2.25 16.43 -5.32
C LEU A 48 1.40 16.31 -4.05
N ARG A 49 0.08 16.23 -4.22
CA ARG A 49 -0.85 15.95 -3.11
C ARG A 49 -0.87 14.45 -2.83
N ALA A 50 -1.18 14.07 -1.59
CA ALA A 50 -1.21 12.67 -1.17
C ALA A 50 -2.06 11.77 -2.09
N PHE A 51 -3.25 12.21 -2.48
CA PHE A 51 -4.11 11.44 -3.38
C PHE A 51 -3.52 11.27 -4.80
N GLU A 52 -2.70 12.21 -5.26
CA GLU A 52 -2.03 12.10 -6.56
C GLU A 52 -0.94 11.03 -6.51
N VAL A 53 -0.18 10.98 -5.40
CA VAL A 53 0.83 9.94 -5.17
C VAL A 53 0.17 8.57 -5.00
N ASP A 54 -0.90 8.48 -4.22
CA ASP A 54 -1.68 7.25 -4.05
C ASP A 54 -2.22 6.72 -5.38
N TRP A 55 -2.81 7.59 -6.21
CA TRP A 55 -3.31 7.21 -7.53
C TRP A 55 -2.21 6.73 -8.48
N LEU A 56 -1.04 7.38 -8.47
CA LEU A 56 0.13 6.94 -9.24
C LEU A 56 0.61 5.55 -8.80
N LEU A 57 0.68 5.30 -7.48
CA LEU A 57 1.06 3.99 -6.95
C LEU A 57 0.02 2.91 -7.31
N TRP A 58 -1.27 3.25 -7.22
CA TRP A 58 -2.34 2.35 -7.65
C TRP A 58 -2.21 1.98 -9.13
N HIS A 59 -1.94 2.97 -10.00
CA HIS A 59 -1.73 2.73 -11.42
C HIS A 59 -0.50 1.88 -11.70
N LEU A 60 0.63 2.17 -11.04
CA LEU A 60 1.85 1.36 -11.14
C LEU A 60 1.61 -0.09 -10.70
N SER A 61 0.76 -0.28 -9.68
CA SER A 61 0.45 -1.61 -9.16
C SER A 61 -0.38 -2.48 -10.11
N GLN A 62 -0.98 -1.91 -11.17
CA GLN A 62 -1.69 -2.68 -12.20
C GLN A 62 -0.73 -3.39 -13.19
N GLY A 63 0.55 -3.02 -13.19
CA GLY A 63 1.58 -3.67 -14.00
C GLY A 63 2.18 -4.91 -13.33
N GLU A 64 3.26 -5.42 -13.90
CA GLU A 64 4.03 -6.49 -13.25
C GLU A 64 4.79 -5.95 -12.04
N LEU A 65 4.55 -6.56 -10.88
CA LEU A 65 5.28 -6.28 -9.65
C LEU A 65 6.24 -7.44 -9.33
N PRO A 66 7.42 -7.14 -8.77
CA PRO A 66 8.37 -8.18 -8.34
C PRO A 66 7.95 -8.89 -7.05
N PHE A 67 6.79 -8.53 -6.49
CA PHE A 67 6.22 -9.06 -5.25
C PHE A 67 4.70 -9.24 -5.40
N PRO A 68 4.08 -10.17 -4.67
CA PRO A 68 2.65 -10.40 -4.76
C PRO A 68 1.84 -9.25 -4.14
N HIS A 69 0.63 -9.03 -4.69
CA HIS A 69 -0.36 -8.20 -4.02
C HIS A 69 -0.90 -8.92 -2.78
N HIS A 70 -1.22 -8.15 -1.74
CA HIS A 70 -2.09 -8.61 -0.67
C HIS A 70 -3.45 -9.00 -1.27
N ARG A 71 -4.12 -9.99 -0.66
CA ARG A 71 -5.42 -10.47 -1.14
C ARG A 71 -6.48 -10.23 -0.09
N THR A 72 -7.21 -9.13 -0.21
CA THR A 72 -8.39 -8.84 0.60
C THR A 72 -9.62 -8.92 -0.30
N LEU A 73 -10.54 -9.83 0.00
CA LEU A 73 -11.84 -9.89 -0.67
C LEU A 73 -12.81 -8.94 0.04
N THR A 74 -13.34 -7.97 -0.68
CA THR A 74 -14.31 -7.00 -0.16
C THR A 74 -15.15 -6.41 -1.28
N VAL A 75 -16.20 -5.67 -0.92
CA VAL A 75 -17.15 -5.03 -1.84
C VAL A 75 -16.84 -3.54 -2.10
N PHE A 76 -15.79 -3.00 -1.48
CA PHE A 76 -15.52 -1.56 -1.44
C PHE A 76 -14.59 -1.05 -2.56
N TYR A 77 -14.27 -1.87 -3.55
CA TYR A 77 -13.48 -1.56 -4.75
C TYR A 77 -13.61 -2.70 -5.77
#